data_AF-A0A1H0IC23-F1
#
_entry.id   AF-A0A1H0IC23-F1
#
_cell.length_a   1.000
_cell.length_b   1.000
_cell.length_c   1.000
_cell.angle_alpha   90.00
_cell.angle_beta   90.00
_cell.angle_gamma   90.00
#
_symmetry.space_group_name_H-M   'P 1'
#
loop_
_entity.id
_entity.type
_entity.pdbx_description
1 polymer ?
#
loop_
_entity_poly.entity_id
_entity_poly.type
_entity_poly.pdbx_seq_one_letter_code
_entity_poly.pdbx_strand_id
1 'polypeptide(L)'
;MLIKFFPNGKGGGAGPVEYLTARTVLAYDDNRDLIRDASGQPMSVTRAPLPEVVRGDPQSMIDLIDVCPHKWTYCAGVVSFAREDAPTEDQEQEVIDRFEEIAFAGLDADRYACFCPITN
;
A
#
# COMPACT_ATOMS: atom_id res chain seq x y z
N MET A 1 0.57 -3.37 -15.05
CA MET A 1 -0.13 -3.51 -13.75
C MET A 1 0.28 -4.82 -13.07
N LEU A 2 0.54 -4.80 -11.76
CA LEU A 2 0.89 -5.97 -10.94
C LEU A 2 -0.12 -6.12 -9.79
N ILE A 3 -0.65 -7.32 -9.59
CA ILE A 3 -1.45 -7.68 -8.42
C ILE A 3 -0.72 -8.76 -7.63
N LYS A 4 -0.53 -8.54 -6.33
CA LYS A 4 0.13 -9.52 -5.44
C LYS A 4 -0.64 -9.69 -4.15
N PHE A 5 -0.88 -10.95 -3.79
CA PHE A 5 -1.49 -11.34 -2.52
C PHE A 5 -0.44 -11.88 -1.55
N PHE A 6 -0.59 -11.53 -0.27
CA PHE A 6 0.27 -11.96 0.82
C PHE A 6 -0.58 -12.79 1.81
N PRO A 7 -0.34 -14.11 1.92
CA PRO A 7 -1.20 -15.00 2.69
C PRO A 7 -0.96 -14.97 4.21
N ASN A 8 0.04 -14.22 4.70
CA ASN A 8 0.52 -14.35 6.08
C ASN A 8 1.16 -13.04 6.59
N GLY A 9 0.36 -12.16 7.19
CA GLY A 9 0.86 -10.99 7.91
C GLY A 9 1.22 -11.30 9.37
N LYS A 10 2.45 -10.97 9.79
CA LYS A 10 2.95 -11.14 11.17
C LYS A 10 3.04 -9.83 11.98
N GLY A 11 3.01 -8.69 11.30
CA GLY A 11 3.25 -7.37 11.88
C GLY A 11 1.96 -6.59 12.09
N GLY A 12 2.02 -5.56 12.94
CA GLY A 12 0.94 -4.57 13.07
C GLY A 12 0.76 -3.75 11.80
N GLY A 13 -0.36 -3.05 11.70
CA GLY A 13 -0.76 -2.32 10.49
C GLY A 13 0.08 -1.10 10.18
N ALA A 14 0.72 -0.50 11.21
CA ALA A 14 1.51 0.71 11.07
C ALA A 14 2.62 0.58 10.02
N GLY A 15 3.43 -0.48 10.07
CA GLY A 15 4.56 -0.67 9.16
C GLY A 15 4.20 -0.58 7.67
N PRO A 16 3.26 -1.40 7.15
CA PRO A 16 2.85 -1.32 5.75
C PRO A 16 2.11 -0.01 5.42
N VAL A 17 1.23 0.48 6.30
CA VAL A 17 0.43 1.69 6.03
C VAL A 17 1.30 2.95 5.98
N GLU A 18 2.22 3.11 6.95
CA GLU A 18 3.18 4.20 6.96
C GLU A 18 4.11 4.14 5.76
N TYR A 19 4.58 2.94 5.36
CA TYR A 19 5.40 2.81 4.16
C TYR A 19 4.68 3.29 2.89
N LEU A 20 3.38 2.98 2.75
CA LEU A 20 2.60 3.38 1.58
C LEU A 20 2.29 4.87 1.58
N THR A 21 2.04 5.46 2.75
CA THR A 21 1.68 6.90 2.90
C THR A 21 2.89 7.82 3.13
N ALA A 22 4.09 7.26 3.32
CA ALA A 22 5.30 8.03 3.60
C ALA A 22 5.64 9.01 2.47
N ARG A 23 5.75 10.29 2.83
CA ARG A 23 6.22 11.35 1.92
C ARG A 23 7.72 11.22 1.62
N THR A 24 8.49 10.73 2.57
CA THR A 24 9.95 10.62 2.50
C THR A 24 10.37 9.19 2.78
N VAL A 25 11.17 8.62 1.90
CA VAL A 25 11.66 7.23 2.00
C VAL A 25 13.16 7.17 1.86
N LEU A 26 13.75 6.05 2.27
CA LEU A 26 15.17 5.79 2.03
C LEU A 26 15.49 5.79 0.53
N ALA A 27 16.61 6.40 0.16
CA ALA A 27 17.08 6.46 -1.21
C ALA A 27 17.85 5.18 -1.57
N TYR A 28 17.55 4.61 -2.73
CA TYR A 28 18.22 3.43 -3.26
C TYR A 28 18.71 3.70 -4.68
N ASP A 29 19.78 3.04 -5.08
CA ASP A 29 20.24 3.04 -6.47
C ASP A 29 19.50 2.02 -7.33
N ASP A 30 19.89 1.92 -8.61
CA ASP A 30 19.27 1.01 -9.58
C ASP A 30 19.41 -0.48 -9.20
N ASN A 31 20.41 -0.84 -8.39
CA ASN A 31 20.63 -2.19 -7.89
C ASN A 31 19.89 -2.47 -6.58
N ARG A 32 19.15 -1.47 -6.06
CA ARG A 32 18.51 -1.46 -4.73
C ARG A 32 19.49 -1.44 -3.56
N ASP A 33 20.68 -0.90 -3.76
CA ASP A 33 21.60 -0.64 -2.67
C ASP A 33 21.26 0.70 -2.00
N LEU A 34 21.30 0.72 -0.66
CA LEU A 34 20.94 1.90 0.13
C LEU A 34 21.97 3.02 -0.08
N ILE A 35 21.52 4.16 -0.61
CA ILE A 35 22.35 5.33 -0.83
C ILE A 35 22.68 5.98 0.53
N ARG A 36 23.95 6.31 0.72
CA ARG A 36 24.48 6.94 1.93
C ARG A 36 25.22 8.22 1.59
N ASP A 37 25.21 9.17 2.51
CA ASP A 37 25.96 10.41 2.37
C ASP A 37 27.47 10.20 2.62
N ALA A 38 28.25 11.29 2.51
CA ALA A 38 29.70 11.26 2.74
C ALA A 38 30.12 10.80 4.15
N SER A 39 29.20 10.83 5.12
CA SER A 39 29.41 10.35 6.50
C SER A 39 28.96 8.89 6.71
N GLY A 40 28.36 8.26 5.69
CA GLY A 40 27.84 6.90 5.75
C GLY A 40 26.40 6.81 6.28
N GLN A 41 25.74 7.93 6.54
CA GLN A 41 24.35 7.97 7.00
C GLN A 41 23.39 7.69 5.83
N PRO A 42 22.32 6.88 6.02
CA PRO A 42 21.31 6.66 4.99
C PRO A 42 20.69 7.97 4.50
N MET A 43 20.61 8.12 3.19
CA MET A 43 19.94 9.25 2.57
C MET A 43 18.44 8.97 2.41
N SER A 44 17.65 10.03 2.46
CA SER A 44 16.22 9.98 2.20
C SER A 44 15.83 10.87 1.03
N VAL A 45 14.86 10.42 0.25
CA VAL A 45 14.29 11.12 -0.90
C VAL A 45 12.81 11.38 -0.64
N THR A 46 12.34 12.57 -0.99
CA THR A 46 10.90 12.87 -1.01
C THR A 46 10.30 12.28 -2.28
N ARG A 47 9.23 11.51 -2.13
CA ARG A 47 8.52 10.92 -3.27
C ARG A 47 7.97 12.03 -4.17
N ALA A 48 8.18 11.87 -5.47
CA ALA A 48 7.66 12.76 -6.50
C ALA A 48 7.08 11.89 -7.63
N PRO A 49 5.76 11.91 -7.83
CA PRO A 49 4.73 12.62 -7.07
C PRO A 49 4.55 12.09 -5.63
N LEU A 50 3.86 12.87 -4.81
CA LEU A 50 3.54 12.48 -3.43
C LEU A 50 2.46 11.39 -3.43
N PRO A 51 2.47 10.47 -2.45
CA PRO A 51 1.39 9.51 -2.28
C PRO A 51 0.07 10.23 -1.98
N GLU A 52 -0.99 9.74 -2.59
CA GLU A 52 -2.36 10.17 -2.33
C GLU A 52 -3.22 8.97 -1.91
N VAL A 53 -4.12 9.16 -0.96
CA VAL A 53 -5.09 8.13 -0.57
C VAL A 53 -6.39 8.42 -1.33
N VAL A 54 -6.74 7.54 -2.27
CA VAL A 54 -7.95 7.69 -3.08
C VAL A 54 -9.16 6.98 -2.45
N ARG A 55 -8.93 5.96 -1.61
CA ARG A 55 -10.00 5.22 -0.91
C ARG A 55 -9.53 4.62 0.40
N GLY A 56 -10.43 4.67 1.39
CA GLY A 56 -10.20 4.16 2.74
C GLY A 56 -9.51 5.17 3.65
N ASP A 57 -9.27 4.74 4.89
CA ASP A 57 -8.59 5.54 5.90
C ASP A 57 -7.36 4.77 6.43
N PRO A 58 -6.14 5.35 6.33
CA PRO A 58 -4.93 4.72 6.85
C PRO A 58 -5.05 4.31 8.32
N GLN A 59 -5.62 5.16 9.17
CA GLN A 59 -5.69 4.90 10.60
C GLN A 59 -6.64 3.74 10.90
N SER A 60 -7.81 3.72 10.27
CA SER A 60 -8.78 2.63 10.36
C SER A 60 -8.17 1.29 9.92
N MET A 61 -7.33 1.29 8.90
CA MET A 61 -6.60 0.09 8.44
C MET A 61 -5.58 -0.39 9.49
N ILE A 62 -4.83 0.54 10.11
CA ILE A 62 -3.91 0.22 11.20
C ILE A 62 -4.66 -0.41 12.37
N ASP A 63 -5.73 0.26 12.82
CA ASP A 63 -6.55 -0.17 13.95
C ASP A 63 -7.14 -1.56 13.69
N LEU A 64 -7.66 -1.81 12.48
CA LEU A 64 -8.23 -3.12 12.10
C LEU A 64 -7.18 -4.24 12.12
N ILE A 65 -5.97 -3.98 11.61
CA ILE A 65 -4.89 -4.96 11.61
C ILE A 65 -4.42 -5.22 13.06
N ASP A 66 -4.29 -4.17 13.86
CA ASP A 66 -3.75 -4.24 15.23
C ASP A 66 -4.70 -4.90 16.22
N VAL A 67 -6.03 -4.78 16.03
CA VAL A 67 -7.02 -5.48 16.87
C VAL A 67 -7.19 -6.97 16.50
N CYS A 68 -6.63 -7.44 15.37
CA CYS A 68 -6.78 -8.82 14.94
C CYS A 68 -6.03 -9.78 15.91
N PRO A 69 -6.75 -10.59 16.73
CA PRO A 69 -6.12 -11.40 17.78
C PRO A 69 -5.39 -12.63 17.21
N HIS A 70 -5.68 -12.96 15.95
CA HIS A 70 -5.09 -14.07 15.22
C HIS A 70 -4.02 -13.52 14.29
N LYS A 71 -2.76 -13.53 14.76
CA LYS A 71 -1.62 -13.48 13.85
C LYS A 71 -1.86 -14.53 12.75
N TRP A 72 -1.54 -14.22 11.49
CA TRP A 72 -1.65 -15.11 10.33
C TRP A 72 -3.00 -15.25 9.61
N THR A 73 -4.10 -14.62 10.04
CA THR A 73 -5.41 -14.80 9.36
C THR A 73 -5.85 -13.68 8.43
N TYR A 74 -5.16 -12.54 8.38
CA TYR A 74 -5.50 -11.50 7.41
C TYR A 74 -4.75 -11.70 6.09
N CYS A 75 -5.49 -11.67 4.99
CA CYS A 75 -4.95 -11.66 3.63
C CYS A 75 -4.85 -10.20 3.19
N ALA A 76 -3.68 -9.80 2.67
CA ALA A 76 -3.51 -8.48 2.06
C ALA A 76 -3.27 -8.62 0.56
N GLY A 77 -3.90 -7.75 -0.23
CA GLY A 77 -3.65 -7.60 -1.66
C GLY A 77 -3.05 -6.23 -1.95
N VAL A 78 -2.14 -6.17 -2.91
CA VAL A 78 -1.62 -4.90 -3.44
C VAL A 78 -1.87 -4.89 -4.95
N VAL A 79 -2.45 -3.79 -5.43
CA VAL A 79 -2.53 -3.44 -6.85
C VAL A 79 -1.55 -2.29 -7.08
N SER A 80 -0.67 -2.43 -8.06
CA SER A 80 0.29 -1.38 -8.42
C SER A 80 0.39 -1.22 -9.93
N PHE A 81 0.47 0.02 -10.39
CA PHE A 81 0.72 0.37 -11.77
C PHE A 81 2.21 0.62 -12.01
N ALA A 82 2.72 0.15 -13.15
CA ALA A 82 3.99 0.61 -13.67
C ALA A 82 3.80 2.01 -14.26
N ARG A 83 4.87 2.80 -14.33
CA ARG A 83 4.78 4.20 -14.80
C ARG A 83 4.27 4.30 -16.24
N GLU A 84 4.56 3.30 -17.05
CA GLU A 84 4.09 3.14 -18.42
C GLU A 84 2.60 2.77 -18.53
N ASP A 85 1.97 2.23 -17.48
CA ASP A 85 0.53 1.93 -17.50
C ASP A 85 -0.31 3.22 -17.48
N ALA A 86 0.17 4.25 -16.78
CA ALA A 86 -0.40 5.61 -16.69
C ALA A 86 -1.95 5.65 -16.75
N PRO A 87 -2.65 4.96 -15.82
CA PRO A 87 -4.10 4.90 -15.85
C PRO A 87 -4.71 6.30 -15.65
N THR A 88 -5.88 6.53 -16.24
CA THR A 88 -6.69 7.71 -15.92
C THR A 88 -7.37 7.53 -14.56
N GLU A 89 -7.79 8.62 -13.92
CA GLU A 89 -8.55 8.57 -12.65
C GLU A 89 -9.78 7.63 -12.76
N ASP A 90 -10.52 7.69 -13.88
CA ASP A 90 -11.66 6.78 -14.12
C ASP A 90 -11.24 5.30 -14.16
N GLN A 91 -10.09 4.99 -14.75
CA GLN A 91 -9.56 3.62 -14.82
C GLN A 91 -9.06 3.14 -13.46
N GLU A 92 -8.47 4.03 -12.67
CA GLU A 92 -8.08 3.73 -11.29
C GLU A 92 -9.32 3.37 -10.45
N GLN A 93 -10.38 4.17 -10.52
CA GLN A 93 -11.64 3.88 -9.83
C GLN A 93 -12.26 2.55 -10.29
N GLU A 94 -12.32 2.30 -11.60
CA GLU A 94 -12.84 1.05 -12.15
C GLU A 94 -12.07 -0.18 -11.66
N VAL A 95 -10.74 -0.08 -11.56
CA VAL A 95 -9.90 -1.15 -11.01
C VAL A 95 -10.16 -1.38 -9.53
N ILE A 96 -10.28 -0.31 -8.74
CA ILE A 96 -10.57 -0.40 -7.31
C ILE A 96 -11.94 -1.05 -7.08
N ASP A 97 -12.97 -0.59 -7.81
CA ASP A 97 -14.34 -1.12 -7.70
C ASP A 97 -14.40 -2.62 -8.01
N ARG A 98 -13.79 -3.04 -9.14
CA ARG A 98 -13.74 -4.46 -9.52
C ARG A 98 -12.92 -5.29 -8.56
N PHE A 99 -11.83 -4.74 -8.03
CA PHE A 99 -11.01 -5.43 -7.05
C PHE A 99 -11.81 -5.68 -5.77
N GLU A 100 -12.54 -4.68 -5.28
CA GLU A 100 -13.41 -4.82 -4.10
C GLU A 100 -14.52 -5.84 -4.32
N GLU A 101 -15.20 -5.80 -5.47
CA GLU A 101 -16.25 -6.76 -5.83
C GLU A 101 -15.75 -8.21 -5.77
N ILE A 102 -14.53 -8.46 -6.28
CA ILE A 102 -13.95 -9.80 -6.34
C ILE A 102 -13.33 -10.20 -4.99
N ALA A 103 -12.55 -9.32 -4.37
CA ALA A 103 -11.81 -9.61 -3.15
C ALA A 103 -12.72 -9.80 -1.94
N PHE A 104 -13.86 -9.10 -1.92
CA PHE A 104 -14.83 -9.11 -0.81
C PHE A 104 -16.17 -9.74 -1.20
N ALA A 105 -16.22 -10.52 -2.29
CA ALA A 105 -17.42 -11.23 -2.72
C ALA A 105 -18.03 -12.06 -1.56
N GLY A 106 -19.27 -11.74 -1.18
CA GLY A 106 -19.99 -12.42 -0.10
C GLY A 106 -19.68 -11.90 1.31
N LEU A 107 -18.94 -10.80 1.44
CA LEU A 107 -18.79 -10.06 2.69
C LEU A 107 -19.65 -8.80 2.65
N ASP A 108 -20.34 -8.52 3.77
CA ASP A 108 -21.00 -7.24 3.99
C ASP A 108 -19.95 -6.13 4.19
N ALA A 109 -20.31 -4.88 3.88
CA ALA A 109 -19.38 -3.75 3.89
C ALA A 109 -18.78 -3.45 5.28
N ASP A 110 -19.43 -3.89 6.35
CA ASP A 110 -18.93 -3.78 7.73
C ASP A 110 -17.91 -4.88 8.10
N ARG A 111 -17.67 -5.84 7.20
CA ARG A 111 -16.80 -7.00 7.42
C ARG A 111 -15.45 -6.91 6.73
N TYR A 112 -15.17 -5.83 6.00
CA TYR A 112 -13.87 -5.60 5.36
C TYR A 112 -13.46 -4.13 5.43
N ALA A 113 -12.17 -3.88 5.17
CA ALA A 113 -11.66 -2.54 4.90
C ALA A 113 -10.86 -2.59 3.60
N CYS A 114 -11.06 -1.56 2.76
CA CYS A 114 -10.25 -1.31 1.57
C CYS A 114 -9.39 -0.07 1.82
N PHE A 115 -8.08 -0.20 1.56
CA PHE A 115 -7.15 0.92 1.61
C PHE A 115 -6.37 0.98 0.29
N CYS A 116 -6.59 2.06 -0.46
CA CYS A 116 -5.96 2.26 -1.77
C CYS A 116 -5.15 3.58 -1.77
N PRO A 117 -3.83 3.50 -1.57
CA PRO A 117 -2.91 4.58 -1.86
C PRO A 117 -2.42 4.50 -3.30
N ILE A 118 -2.35 5.64 -3.98
CA ILE A 118 -1.79 5.75 -5.33
C ILE A 118 -0.51 6.60 -5.27
N THR A 119 0.50 6.11 -5.98
CA THR A 119 1.73 6.84 -6.29
C THR A 119 1.81 6.94 -7.81
N ASN A 120 1.54 8.13 -8.36
CA ASN A 120 1.67 8.39 -9.80
C ASN A 120 3.13 8.52 -10.25
#